data_AF-A0A7G1HVX2-F1
#
_entry.id   AF-A0A7G1HVX2-F1
#
_cell.length_a   1.000
_cell.length_b   1.000
_cell.length_c   1.000
_cell.angle_alpha   90.00
_cell.angle_beta   90.00
_cell.angle_gamma   90.00
#
_symmetry.space_group_name_H-M   'P 1'
#
loop_
_entity.id
_entity.type
_entity.pdbx_description
1 polymer ?
#
loop_
_entity_poly.entity_id
_entity_poly.type
_entity_poly.pdbx_seq_one_letter_code
_entity_poly.pdbx_strand_id
1 'polypeptide(L)'
;MIQRIQSIFLLIVAALMITLIFMPLASFNTANASFEFMSYGVVSLGEPSFTAVTTWSLTTLLSLSGILAFISIFFYKKRPLQIRCCQFNFLLILAFYLVFFIYWWTIQNDLAAQSIALEASLTMPIAALILDYLAMKKIKQDDDLVKSMDRIR
;
A
#
# COMPACT_ATOMS: atom_id res chain seq x y z
N MET A 1 14.01 8.60 21.75
CA MET A 1 13.23 9.76 21.26
C MET A 1 12.38 9.28 20.09
N ILE A 2 11.11 8.93 20.36
CA ILE A 2 10.10 8.51 19.37
C ILE A 2 9.60 9.70 18.51
N GLN A 3 10.03 10.91 18.85
CA GLN A 3 9.54 12.15 18.26
C GLN A 3 10.39 12.58 17.06
N ARG A 4 10.52 11.72 16.06
CA ARG A 4 11.11 12.10 14.76
C ARG A 4 10.03 12.07 13.70
N ILE A 5 10.06 13.05 12.80
CA ILE A 5 9.07 13.22 11.72
C ILE A 5 8.95 11.99 10.81
N GLN A 6 10.03 11.19 10.69
CA GLN A 6 10.04 9.90 10.00
C GLN A 6 9.00 8.90 10.54
N SER A 7 8.80 8.84 11.86
CA SER A 7 7.85 7.90 12.49
C SER A 7 6.40 8.30 12.17
N ILE A 8 6.14 9.60 11.98
CA ILE A 8 4.83 10.12 11.57
C ILE A 8 4.55 9.71 10.13
N PHE A 9 5.51 9.85 9.22
CA PHE A 9 5.35 9.40 7.83
C PHE A 9 5.06 7.90 7.75
N LEU A 10 5.80 7.07 8.48
CA LEU A 10 5.59 5.61 8.51
C LEU A 10 4.24 5.23 9.14
N LEU A 11 3.77 5.99 10.12
CA LEU A 11 2.45 5.79 10.72
C LEU A 11 1.33 6.13 9.74
N ILE A 12 1.48 7.22 8.98
CA ILE A 12 0.51 7.58 7.92
C ILE A 12 0.52 6.52 6.82
N VAL A 13 1.69 6.04 6.40
CA VAL A 13 1.80 4.91 5.44
C VAL A 13 1.03 3.70 5.96
N ALA A 14 1.27 3.28 7.20
CA ALA A 14 0.56 2.14 7.79
C ALA A 14 -0.97 2.35 7.79
N ALA A 15 -1.43 3.55 8.17
CA ALA A 15 -2.85 3.88 8.18
C ALA A 15 -3.48 3.85 6.77
N LEU A 16 -2.81 4.42 5.77
CA LEU A 16 -3.27 4.40 4.37
C LEU A 16 -3.37 2.97 3.84
N MET A 17 -2.37 2.12 4.11
CA MET A 17 -2.38 0.74 3.62
C MET A 17 -3.46 -0.11 4.29
N ILE A 18 -3.70 0.08 5.59
CA ILE A 18 -4.75 -0.65 6.33
C ILE A 18 -6.15 -0.19 5.91
N THR A 19 -6.36 1.12 5.77
CA THR A 19 -7.67 1.66 5.37
C THR A 19 -8.04 1.24 3.95
N LEU A 20 -7.06 1.14 3.04
CA LEU A 20 -7.29 0.70 1.67
C LEU A 20 -7.88 -0.72 1.57
N ILE A 21 -7.60 -1.62 2.52
CA ILE A 21 -8.15 -2.98 2.54
C ILE A 21 -9.69 -2.97 2.55
N PHE A 22 -10.28 -1.93 3.15
CA PHE A 22 -11.72 -1.78 3.29
C PHE A 22 -12.36 -0.91 2.21
N MET A 23 -11.57 -0.39 1.27
CA MET A 23 -12.08 0.49 0.20
C MET A 23 -12.13 -0.25 -1.14
N PRO A 24 -13.13 0.06 -2.00
CA PRO A 24 -13.13 -0.43 -3.37
C PRO A 24 -11.97 0.20 -4.14
N LEU A 25 -11.23 -0.61 -4.89
CA LEU A 25 -10.10 -0.21 -5.75
C LEU A 25 -10.58 0.21 -7.15
N ALA A 26 -11.68 -0.38 -7.60
CA ALA A 26 -12.32 -0.09 -8.86
C ALA A 26 -13.80 -0.50 -8.83
N SER A 27 -14.60 0.06 -9.73
CA SER A 27 -15.96 -0.37 -9.99
C SER A 27 -16.14 -0.73 -11.47
N PHE A 28 -16.82 -1.83 -11.72
CA PHE A 28 -17.16 -2.32 -13.05
C PHE A 28 -18.68 -2.29 -13.21
N ASN A 29 -19.17 -1.65 -14.27
CA ASN A 29 -20.60 -1.68 -14.59
C ASN A 29 -20.82 -2.47 -15.88
N THR A 30 -21.72 -3.44 -15.80
CA THR A 30 -22.25 -4.19 -16.94
C THR A 30 -23.69 -3.77 -17.20
N ALA A 31 -24.27 -4.19 -18.32
CA ALA A 31 -25.66 -3.85 -18.67
C ALA A 31 -26.69 -4.33 -17.62
N ASN A 32 -26.38 -5.37 -16.84
CA ASN A 32 -27.31 -6.02 -15.93
C ASN A 32 -26.88 -6.00 -14.45
N ALA A 33 -25.61 -5.69 -14.15
CA ALA A 33 -25.07 -5.72 -12.79
C ALA A 33 -23.84 -4.81 -12.61
N SER A 34 -23.67 -4.30 -11.38
CA SER A 34 -22.49 -3.56 -10.95
C SER A 34 -21.62 -4.44 -10.05
N PHE A 35 -20.31 -4.35 -10.22
CA PHE A 35 -19.32 -5.08 -9.43
C PHE A 35 -18.31 -4.10 -8.83
N GLU A 36 -17.88 -4.36 -7.60
CA GLU A 36 -16.79 -3.64 -6.95
C GLU A 36 -15.56 -4.53 -6.84
N PHE A 37 -14.43 -3.99 -7.25
CA PHE A 37 -13.14 -4.62 -7.06
C PHE A 37 -12.59 -4.22 -5.70
N MET A 38 -12.72 -5.09 -4.71
CA MET A 38 -12.10 -4.90 -3.40
C MET A 38 -10.75 -5.64 -3.34
N SER A 39 -9.94 -5.33 -2.33
CA SER A 39 -8.64 -6.00 -2.15
C SER A 39 -8.74 -7.50 -1.92
N TYR A 40 -9.90 -8.00 -1.50
CA TYR A 40 -10.13 -9.43 -1.21
C TYR A 40 -10.84 -10.15 -2.37
N GLY A 41 -11.42 -9.43 -3.32
CA GLY A 41 -12.15 -10.00 -4.43
C GLY A 41 -13.01 -9.01 -5.19
N VAL A 42 -13.52 -9.45 -6.33
CA VAL A 42 -14.56 -8.75 -7.09
C VAL A 42 -15.92 -9.21 -6.58
N VAL A 43 -16.71 -8.28 -6.06
CA VAL A 43 -18.01 -8.55 -5.42
C VAL A 43 -19.13 -7.95 -6.25
N SER A 44 -20.18 -8.72 -6.51
CA SER A 44 -21.41 -8.22 -7.13
C SER A 44 -22.21 -7.39 -6.13
N LEU A 45 -22.68 -6.22 -6.56
CA LEU A 45 -23.58 -5.34 -5.79
C LEU A 45 -25.06 -5.76 -5.91
N GLY A 46 -25.38 -6.77 -6.72
CA GLY A 46 -26.75 -7.30 -6.86
C GLY A 46 -27.10 -8.33 -5.78
N GLU A 47 -28.39 -8.54 -5.54
CA GLU A 47 -28.92 -9.58 -4.65
C GLU A 47 -29.17 -10.88 -5.44
N PRO A 48 -28.59 -12.04 -5.04
CA PRO A 48 -27.69 -12.24 -3.91
C PRO A 48 -26.25 -11.77 -4.22
N SER A 49 -25.60 -11.15 -3.24
CA SER A 49 -24.21 -10.71 -3.37
C SER A 49 -23.29 -11.93 -3.37
N PHE A 50 -22.49 -12.10 -4.43
CA PHE A 50 -21.47 -13.16 -4.52
C PHE A 50 -20.12 -12.59 -4.95
N THR A 51 -19.05 -13.28 -4.55
CA THR A 51 -17.69 -12.96 -4.98
C THR A 51 -17.42 -13.68 -6.29
N ALA A 52 -17.26 -12.93 -7.38
CA ALA A 52 -17.00 -13.47 -8.71
C ALA A 52 -15.54 -13.96 -8.86
N VAL A 53 -14.60 -13.21 -8.29
CA VAL A 53 -13.16 -13.53 -8.32
C VAL A 53 -12.56 -13.26 -6.95
N THR A 54 -11.81 -14.22 -6.42
CA THR A 54 -11.08 -14.06 -5.16
C THR A 54 -9.68 -13.51 -5.40
N THR A 55 -9.34 -12.40 -4.74
CA THR A 55 -8.10 -11.64 -4.99
C THR A 55 -7.28 -11.45 -3.72
N TRP A 56 -7.26 -12.45 -2.84
CA TRP A 56 -6.66 -12.37 -1.50
C TRP A 56 -5.17 -11.97 -1.50
N SER A 57 -4.47 -12.17 -2.61
CA SER A 57 -3.08 -11.73 -2.83
C SER A 57 -2.90 -10.22 -2.68
N LEU A 58 -3.89 -9.40 -3.06
CA LEU A 58 -3.83 -7.95 -2.87
C LEU A 58 -3.99 -7.60 -1.38
N THR A 59 -4.94 -8.24 -0.69
CA THR A 59 -5.14 -8.04 0.76
C THR A 59 -3.90 -8.43 1.56
N THR A 60 -3.22 -9.53 1.21
CA THR A 60 -1.98 -9.94 1.90
C THR A 60 -0.85 -8.95 1.67
N LEU A 61 -0.69 -8.42 0.45
CA LEU A 61 0.32 -7.39 0.16
C LEU A 61 0.06 -6.08 0.92
N LEU A 62 -1.19 -5.60 0.94
CA LEU A 62 -1.58 -4.40 1.68
C LEU A 62 -1.36 -4.58 3.19
N SER A 63 -1.78 -5.73 3.73
CA SER A 63 -1.60 -6.06 5.15
C SER A 63 -0.12 -6.15 5.52
N LEU A 64 0.68 -6.83 4.70
CA LEU A 64 2.12 -6.99 4.93
C LEU A 64 2.83 -5.63 4.88
N SER A 65 2.49 -4.77 3.92
CA SER A 65 3.02 -3.41 3.86
C SER A 65 2.60 -2.58 5.09
N GLY A 66 1.33 -2.59 5.48
CA GLY A 66 0.86 -1.86 6.67
C GLY A 66 1.56 -2.31 7.95
N ILE A 67 1.66 -3.61 8.17
CA ILE A 67 2.35 -4.21 9.33
C ILE A 67 3.83 -3.85 9.32
N LEU A 68 4.50 -3.96 8.17
CA LEU A 68 5.93 -3.67 8.06
C LEU A 68 6.22 -2.19 8.32
N ALA A 69 5.40 -1.28 7.78
CA ALA A 69 5.49 0.16 8.07
C ALA A 69 5.32 0.44 9.56
N PHE A 70 4.34 -0.20 10.21
CA PHE A 70 4.12 -0.07 11.64
C PHE A 70 5.29 -0.61 12.48
N ILE A 71 5.78 -1.81 12.18
CA ILE A 71 6.93 -2.42 12.87
C ILE A 71 8.19 -1.57 12.70
N SER A 72 8.38 -0.96 11.53
CA SER A 72 9.56 -0.12 11.25
C SER A 72 9.69 1.08 12.20
N ILE A 73 8.58 1.56 12.78
CA ILE A 73 8.57 2.64 13.77
C ILE A 73 9.33 2.23 15.04
N PHE A 74 9.21 0.97 15.47
CA PHE A 74 9.85 0.45 16.68
C PHE A 74 11.35 0.18 16.49
N PHE A 75 11.82 0.05 15.24
CA PHE A 75 13.23 -0.12 14.92
C PHE A 75 14.06 1.17 14.96
N TYR A 76 13.57 2.23 15.62
CA TYR A 76 14.25 3.53 15.75
C TYR A 76 15.69 3.47 16.31
N LYS A 77 16.03 2.41 17.06
CA LYS A 77 17.39 2.19 17.57
C LYS A 77 18.34 1.61 16.52
N LYS A 78 17.82 0.93 15.50
CA LYS A 78 18.58 0.23 14.45
C LYS A 78 18.35 0.90 13.09
N ARG A 79 18.90 2.10 12.92
CA ARG A 79 18.78 2.93 11.70
C ARG A 79 19.00 2.18 10.36
N PRO A 80 20.05 1.36 10.19
CA PRO A 80 20.23 0.61 8.94
C PRO A 80 19.15 -0.45 8.71
N LEU A 81 18.58 -1.02 9.78
CA LEU A 81 17.47 -1.97 9.67
C LEU A 81 16.17 -1.26 9.33
N GLN A 82 15.92 -0.09 9.92
CA GLN A 82 14.77 0.76 9.61
C GLN A 82 14.76 1.17 8.12
N ILE A 83 15.91 1.58 7.57
CA ILE A 83 16.05 1.91 6.13
C ILE A 83 15.75 0.69 5.24
N ARG A 84 16.28 -0.49 5.58
CA ARG A 84 16.00 -1.73 4.84
C ARG A 84 14.52 -2.11 4.88
N CYS A 85 13.85 -1.92 6.02
CA CYS A 85 12.41 -2.12 6.15
C CYS A 85 11.61 -1.17 5.26
N CYS A 86 11.96 0.12 5.20
CA CYS A 86 11.32 1.07 4.27
C CYS A 86 11.57 0.65 2.80
N GLN A 87 12.80 0.29 2.43
CA GLN A 87 13.09 -0.19 1.08
C GLN A 87 12.25 -1.42 0.70
N PHE A 88 12.08 -2.35 1.63
CA PHE A 88 11.22 -3.51 1.42
C PHE A 88 9.73 -3.12 1.35
N ASN A 89 9.28 -2.15 2.16
CA ASN A 89 7.93 -1.60 2.11
C ASN A 89 7.60 -0.96 0.76
N PHE A 90 8.50 -0.11 0.27
CA PHE A 90 8.44 0.49 -1.07
C PHE A 90 8.27 -0.57 -2.16
N LEU A 91 9.05 -1.66 -2.08
CA LEU A 91 8.97 -2.77 -3.03
C LEU A 91 7.63 -3.53 -2.92
N LEU A 92 7.09 -3.70 -1.71
CA LEU A 92 5.77 -4.31 -1.50
C LEU A 92 4.64 -3.48 -2.13
N ILE A 93 4.69 -2.14 -2.00
CA ILE A 93 3.68 -1.28 -2.64
C ILE A 93 3.81 -1.33 -4.16
N LEU A 94 5.03 -1.41 -4.71
CA LEU A 94 5.23 -1.59 -6.14
C LEU A 94 4.70 -2.95 -6.63
N ALA A 95 4.94 -4.01 -5.86
CA ALA A 95 4.39 -5.34 -6.13
C ALA A 95 2.86 -5.35 -6.08
N PHE A 96 2.24 -4.61 -5.15
CA PHE A 96 0.80 -4.42 -5.11
C PHE A 96 0.27 -3.82 -6.42
N TYR A 97 0.89 -2.76 -6.95
CA TYR A 97 0.47 -2.20 -8.24
C TYR A 97 0.63 -3.19 -9.39
N LEU A 98 1.74 -3.92 -9.45
CA LEU A 98 1.97 -4.92 -10.48
C LEU A 98 0.86 -5.99 -10.46
N VAL A 99 0.59 -6.56 -9.29
CA VAL A 99 -0.45 -7.58 -9.12
C VAL A 99 -1.84 -7.01 -9.42
N PHE A 100 -2.13 -5.78 -9.00
CA PHE A 100 -3.38 -5.09 -9.30
C PHE A 100 -3.58 -4.93 -10.82
N PHE A 101 -2.54 -4.50 -11.55
CA PHE A 101 -2.62 -4.37 -13.01
C PHE A 101 -2.83 -5.69 -13.72
N ILE A 102 -2.23 -6.79 -13.22
CA ILE A 102 -2.49 -8.14 -13.78
C ILE A 102 -3.97 -8.49 -13.60
N TYR A 103 -4.52 -8.37 -12.40
CA TYR A 103 -5.93 -8.66 -12.16
C TYR A 103 -6.86 -7.75 -12.96
N TRP A 104 -6.54 -6.46 -13.03
CA TRP A 104 -7.26 -5.50 -13.84
C TRP A 104 -7.36 -5.95 -15.30
N TRP A 105 -6.23 -6.34 -15.90
CA TRP A 105 -6.18 -6.79 -17.28
C TRP A 105 -6.97 -8.08 -17.50
N THR A 106 -6.86 -9.04 -16.57
CA THR A 106 -7.62 -10.30 -16.64
C THR A 106 -9.13 -10.05 -16.52
N ILE A 107 -9.56 -9.30 -15.50
CA ILE A 107 -10.97 -9.01 -15.23
C ILE A 107 -11.61 -8.20 -16.36
N GLN A 108 -10.89 -7.21 -16.89
CA GLN A 108 -11.36 -6.40 -18.02
C GLN A 108 -11.67 -7.26 -19.25
N ASN A 109 -10.82 -8.25 -19.55
CA ASN A 109 -11.01 -9.15 -20.69
C ASN A 109 -12.14 -10.15 -20.43
N ASP A 110 -12.26 -10.67 -19.20
CA ASP A 110 -13.26 -11.69 -18.86
C ASP A 110 -14.68 -11.13 -18.73
N LEU A 111 -14.86 -9.93 -18.16
CA LEU A 111 -16.19 -9.37 -17.92
C LEU A 111 -16.80 -8.62 -19.12
N ALA A 112 -16.05 -8.43 -20.22
CA ALA A 112 -16.45 -7.57 -21.34
C ALA A 112 -17.07 -6.23 -20.87
N ALA A 113 -16.51 -5.67 -19.79
CA ALA A 113 -17.11 -4.58 -19.04
C ALA A 113 -17.27 -3.34 -19.94
N GLN A 114 -18.50 -2.82 -20.03
CA GLN A 114 -18.82 -1.67 -20.89
C GLN A 114 -18.27 -0.36 -20.33
N SER A 115 -18.18 -0.27 -19.00
CA SER A 115 -17.54 0.87 -18.33
C SER A 115 -16.78 0.40 -17.11
N ILE A 116 -15.59 0.95 -16.95
CA ILE A 116 -14.71 0.68 -15.84
C ILE A 116 -14.30 2.01 -15.22
N ALA A 117 -14.52 2.14 -13.91
CA ALA A 117 -14.12 3.30 -13.15
C ALA A 117 -13.04 2.89 -12.14
N LEU A 118 -11.88 3.53 -12.24
CA LEU A 118 -10.86 3.45 -11.19
C LEU A 118 -11.30 4.32 -10.03
N GLU A 119 -11.31 3.75 -8.82
CA GLU A 119 -11.67 4.50 -7.63
C GLU A 119 -10.51 5.39 -7.17
N ALA A 120 -10.85 6.51 -6.53
CA ALA A 120 -9.86 7.43 -5.99
C ALA A 120 -8.96 6.80 -4.91
N SER A 121 -9.42 5.71 -4.29
CA SER A 121 -8.67 4.90 -3.31
C SER A 121 -7.32 4.43 -3.85
N LEU A 122 -7.18 4.23 -5.18
CA LEU A 122 -5.94 3.81 -5.82
C LEU A 122 -4.81 4.85 -5.73
N THR A 123 -5.14 6.09 -5.36
CA THR A 123 -4.14 7.14 -5.10
C THR A 123 -3.49 7.02 -3.73
N MET A 124 -4.10 6.29 -2.78
CA MET A 124 -3.56 6.13 -1.43
C MET A 124 -2.20 5.42 -1.41
N PRO A 125 -1.96 4.32 -2.16
CA PRO A 125 -0.64 3.69 -2.18
C PRO A 125 0.42 4.52 -2.90
N ILE A 126 0.05 5.38 -3.86
CA ILE A 126 0.96 6.38 -4.45
C ILE A 126 1.39 7.39 -3.38
N ALA A 127 0.44 7.92 -2.60
CA ALA A 127 0.76 8.80 -1.48
C ALA A 127 1.66 8.08 -0.45
N ALA A 128 1.37 6.81 -0.17
CA ALA A 128 2.18 5.98 0.72
C ALA A 128 3.62 5.79 0.19
N LEU A 129 3.81 5.55 -1.11
CA LEU A 129 5.14 5.45 -1.73
C LEU A 129 5.96 6.73 -1.53
N ILE A 130 5.35 7.89 -1.74
CA ILE A 130 6.01 9.19 -1.56
C ILE A 130 6.40 9.39 -0.09
N LEU A 131 5.50 9.09 0.84
CA LEU A 131 5.74 9.22 2.28
C LEU A 131 6.82 8.24 2.77
N ASP A 132 6.82 7.00 2.30
CA ASP A 132 7.82 5.99 2.65
C ASP A 132 9.21 6.38 2.11
N TYR A 133 9.28 6.92 0.89
CA TYR A 133 10.52 7.49 0.34
C TYR A 133 11.03 8.68 1.17
N LEU A 134 10.14 9.60 1.55
CA LEU A 134 10.49 10.74 2.40
C LEU A 134 10.96 10.28 3.79
N ALA A 135 10.30 9.29 4.37
CA ALA A 135 10.73 8.66 5.62
C ALA A 135 12.15 8.14 5.47
N MET A 136 12.40 7.28 4.46
CA MET A 136 13.71 6.69 4.16
C MET A 136 14.83 7.75 4.04
N LYS A 137 14.56 8.83 3.30
CA LYS A 137 15.50 9.95 3.11
C LYS A 137 15.83 10.63 4.44
N LYS A 138 14.83 10.87 5.30
CA LYS A 138 15.03 11.47 6.63
C LYS A 138 15.83 10.55 7.55
N ILE A 139 15.58 9.24 7.53
CA ILE A 139 16.34 8.27 8.34
C ILE A 139 17.82 8.29 7.95
N LYS A 140 18.11 8.35 6.65
CA LYS A 140 19.48 8.38 6.14
C LYS A 140 20.21 9.67 6.54
N GLN A 141 19.56 10.82 6.39
CA GLN A 141 20.13 12.11 6.83
C GLN A 141 20.45 12.10 8.32
N ASP A 142 19.54 11.57 9.14
CA ASP A 142 19.73 11.43 10.57
C ASP A 142 20.89 10.49 10.93
N ASP A 143 21.08 9.42 10.15
CA ASP A 143 22.20 8.48 10.29
C ASP A 143 23.55 9.12 9.99
N ASP A 144 23.62 9.87 8.89
CA ASP A 144 24.83 10.57 8.46
C ASP A 144 25.24 11.68 9.44
N LEU A 145 24.27 12.40 10.02
CA LEU A 145 24.52 13.44 11.03
C LEU A 145 25.14 12.88 12.32
N VAL A 146 24.72 11.70 12.78
CA VAL A 146 25.34 11.11 13.97
C VAL A 146 26.76 10.62 13.67
N LYS A 147 26.96 10.02 12.49
CA LYS A 147 28.30 9.56 12.07
C LYS A 147 29.28 10.72 11.88
N SER A 148 28.83 11.90 11.45
CA SER A 148 29.72 13.06 11.30
C SER A 148 30.12 13.64 12.66
N MET A 149 29.22 13.66 13.65
CA MET A 149 29.53 14.09 15.02
C MET A 149 30.56 13.17 15.69
N ASP A 150 30.47 11.86 15.48
CA ASP A 150 31.42 10.89 16.04
C ASP A 150 32.82 11.00 15.43
N ARG A 151 32.98 11.58 14.24
CA ARG A 151 34.30 11.79 13.58
C ARG A 151 35.08 12.99 14.11
N ILE A 152 34.43 13.90 14.83
CA ILE A 152 35.04 15.15 15.35
C ILE A 152 35.61 14.95 16.76
N ARG A 153 35.22 13.86 17.44
CA ARG A 153 35.76 13.45 18.74
C ARG A 153 36.93 12.49 18.57
#